data_AF-A0A087UCL2-F1
#
_entry.id   AF-A0A087UCL2-F1
#
_cell.length_a   1.000
_cell.length_b   1.000
_cell.length_c   1.000
_cell.angle_alpha   90.00
_cell.angle_beta   90.00
_cell.angle_gamma   90.00
#
_symmetry.space_group_name_H-M   'P 1'
#
loop_
_entity.id
_entity.type
_entity.pdbx_description
1 polymer ?
#
loop_
_entity_poly.entity_id
_entity_poly.type
_entity_poly.pdbx_seq_one_letter_code
_entity_poly.pdbx_strand_id
1 'polypeptide(L)' 'MEISNNMLVQVPECVFNGSFTIKELHLDFNFLRTLSARSFKNTRLERLVLANNRITAIHSDAFVGIET' A
#
# COMPACT_ATOMS: atom_id res chain seq x y z
N MET A 1 0.82 10.13 3.87
CA MET A 1 2.18 9.75 3.45
C MET A 1 2.16 9.72 1.94
N GLU A 2 3.06 10.48 1.33
CA GLU A 2 3.16 10.68 -0.12
C GLU A 2 4.33 9.86 -0.64
N ILE A 3 4.05 8.82 -1.44
CA ILE A 3 5.04 7.95 -2.09
C ILE A 3 4.69 7.78 -3.58
N SER A 4 3.84 8.65 -4.12
CA SER A 4 3.46 8.62 -5.52
C SER A 4 4.59 9.11 -6.43
N ASN A 5 4.49 8.80 -7.72
CA ASN A 5 5.49 9.17 -8.74
C ASN A 5 6.88 8.58 -8.48
N ASN A 6 6.91 7.33 -8.03
CA ASN A 6 8.15 6.58 -7.83
C ASN A 6 8.21 5.36 -8.76
N MET A 7 9.30 4.60 -8.65
CA MET A 7 9.51 3.38 -9.43
C MET A 7 9.23 2.11 -8.62
N LEU A 8 8.29 2.17 -7.67
CA LEU A 8 8.00 1.02 -6.82
C LEU A 8 7.33 -0.09 -7.63
N VAL A 9 7.93 -1.28 -7.61
CA VAL A 9 7.39 -2.49 -8.24
C VAL A 9 6.59 -3.36 -7.25
N GLN A 10 6.81 -3.14 -5.96
CA GLN A 10 6.15 -3.84 -4.85
C GLN A 10 6.00 -2.88 -3.66
N VAL A 11 5.02 -3.16 -2.80
CA VAL A 11 4.84 -2.42 -1.54
C VAL A 11 5.96 -2.84 -0.58
N PRO A 12 6.76 -1.90 -0.06
CA PRO A 12 7.87 -2.26 0.82
C PRO A 12 7.36 -2.64 2.23
N GLU A 13 7.57 -3.91 2.61
CA GLU A 13 7.01 -4.52 3.83
C GLU A 13 7.50 -3.85 5.14
N CYS A 14 8.73 -3.34 5.16
CA CYS A 14 9.37 -2.83 6.38
C CYS A 14 9.15 -1.34 6.64
N VAL A 15 8.48 -0.61 5.73
CA VAL A 15 8.36 0.86 5.83
C VAL A 15 7.29 1.25 6.85
N PHE A 16 6.30 0.38 7.06
CA PHE A 16 5.17 0.65 7.95
C PHE A 16 5.34 -0.10 9.27
N ASN A 17 6.26 0.34 10.12
CA ASN A 17 6.59 -0.41 11.33
C ASN A 17 5.70 -0.05 12.53
N GLY A 18 4.36 -0.01 12.35
CA GLY A 18 3.36 0.11 13.42
C GLY A 18 3.34 1.42 14.22
N SER A 19 4.31 2.32 14.02
CA SER A 19 4.51 3.54 14.80
C SER A 19 3.73 4.75 14.27
N PHE A 20 3.13 4.66 13.08
CA PHE A 20 2.51 5.81 12.42
C PHE A 20 1.05 5.51 12.06
N THR A 21 0.14 6.28 12.64
CA THR A 21 -1.22 6.41 12.12
C THR A 21 -1.14 7.26 10.85
N ILE A 22 -1.28 6.64 9.69
CA ILE A 22 -1.19 7.32 8.40
C ILE A 22 -2.63 7.54 7.92
N LYS A 23 -3.15 8.77 7.96
CA LYS A 23 -4.52 9.01 7.45
C LYS A 23 -4.68 8.58 5.99
N GLU A 24 -3.78 9.04 5.13
CA GLU A 24 -3.83 8.70 3.70
C GLU A 24 -2.47 8.21 3.22
N LEU A 25 -2.42 7.12 2.46
CA LEU A 25 -1.22 6.63 1.77
C LEU A 25 -1.43 6.73 0.26
N HIS A 26 -0.61 7.56 -0.37
CA HIS A 26 -0.59 7.77 -1.81
C HIS A 26 0.56 6.96 -2.42
N LEU A 27 0.20 6.00 -3.28
CA LEU A 27 1.10 5.11 -4.02
C LEU A 27 0.81 5.20 -5.53
N ASP A 28 0.08 6.22 -5.97
CA ASP A 28 -0.26 6.42 -7.37
C ASP A 28 0.96 6.72 -8.24
N PHE A 29 0.83 6.48 -9.55
CA PHE A 29 1.93 6.64 -10.51
C PHE A 29 3.20 5.87 -10.12
N ASN A 30 3.03 4.61 -9.70
CA ASN A 30 4.11 3.65 -9.48
C ASN A 30 3.99 2.48 -10.47
N PHE A 31 4.81 1.44 -10.29
CA PHE A 31 4.81 0.23 -11.13
C PHE A 31 4.39 -1.02 -10.36
N LEU A 32 3.56 -0.87 -9.32
CA LEU A 32 3.10 -1.99 -8.50
C LEU A 32 2.35 -2.97 -9.39
N ARG A 33 2.78 -4.25 -9.37
CA ARG A 33 2.16 -5.32 -10.16
C ARG A 33 1.23 -6.20 -9.36
N THR A 34 1.58 -6.43 -8.10
CA THR A 34 0.83 -7.32 -7.22
C THR A 34 0.74 -6.72 -5.83
N LEU A 35 -0.38 -6.95 -5.15
CA LEU A 35 -0.51 -6.72 -3.72
C LEU A 35 -0.48 -8.08 -3.01
N SER A 36 0.56 -8.32 -2.24
CA SER A 36 0.76 -9.56 -1.49
C SER A 36 -0.14 -9.59 -0.25
N ALA A 37 -0.28 -10.77 0.36
CA ALA A 37 -0.95 -10.89 1.64
C ALA A 37 -0.32 -9.94 2.66
N ARG A 38 -1.14 -9.24 3.46
CA ARG A 38 -0.67 -8.42 4.60
C ARG A 38 0.27 -7.27 4.21
N SER A 39 0.24 -6.80 2.95
CA SER A 39 1.05 -5.65 2.49
C SER A 39 0.87 -4.38 3.32
N PHE A 40 -0.25 -4.24 4.04
CA PHE A 40 -0.55 -3.08 4.90
C PHE A 40 -0.80 -3.45 6.38
N LYS A 41 -0.43 -4.66 6.81
CA LYS A 41 -0.80 -5.20 8.14
C LYS A 41 -0.37 -4.34 9.34
N ASN A 42 0.73 -3.61 9.19
CA ASN A 42 1.30 -2.79 10.26
C ASN A 42 1.07 -1.29 10.02
N THR A 43 0.09 -0.95 9.19
CA THR A 43 -0.27 0.43 8.85
C THR A 43 -1.72 0.68 9.21
N ARG A 44 -2.00 1.67 10.05
CA ARG A 44 -3.37 2.19 10.21
C ARG A 44 -3.62 3.23 9.14
N LEU A 45 -4.48 2.90 8.18
CA LEU A 45 -4.83 3.72 7.02
C LEU A 45 -6.32 4.07 7.02
N GLU A 46 -6.66 5.34 6.81
CA GLU A 46 -8.05 5.77 6.52
C GLU A 46 -8.31 5.78 5.00
N ARG A 47 -7.27 6.03 4.19
CA ARG A 47 -7.34 6.07 2.73
C ARG A 47 -6.08 5.51 2.08
N LEU A 48 -6.28 4.71 1.03
CA LEU A 48 -5.21 4.15 0.19
C LEU A 48 -5.47 4.50 -1.27
N VAL A 49 -4.51 5.15 -1.92
CA VAL A 49 -4.60 5.54 -3.34
C VAL A 49 -3.56 4.74 -4.13
N LEU A 50 -4.05 3.93 -5.07
CA LEU A 50 -3.24 3.02 -5.91
C LEU A 50 -3.40 3.29 -7.41
N ALA A 51 -4.03 4.42 -7.78
CA ALA A 51 -4.29 4.76 -9.18
C ALA A 51 -3.00 4.79 -10.02
N ASN A 52 -3.10 4.56 -11.33
CA ASN A 52 -1.95 4.61 -12.24
C ASN A 52 -0.78 3.68 -11.82
N ASN A 53 -1.11 2.49 -11.33
CA ASN A 53 -0.17 1.37 -11.16
C ASN A 53 -0.38 0.32 -12.27
N ARG A 54 0.31 -0.82 -12.17
CA ARG A 54 0.22 -1.95 -13.11
C ARG A 54 -0.33 -3.20 -12.44
N ILE A 55 -1.25 -3.03 -11.49
CA ILE A 55 -1.75 -4.11 -10.64
C ILE A 55 -2.54 -5.10 -11.48
N THR A 56 -2.07 -6.34 -11.56
CA THR A 56 -2.73 -7.45 -12.26
C THR A 56 -3.25 -8.53 -11.32
N ALA A 57 -2.78 -8.55 -10.06
CA ALA A 57 -3.25 -9.48 -9.04
C ALA A 57 -3.25 -8.84 -7.65
N ILE A 58 -4.27 -9.18 -6.86
CA ILE A 58 -4.42 -8.76 -5.47
C ILE A 58 -4.71 -10.01 -4.65
N HIS A 59 -3.89 -10.27 -3.63
CA HIS A 59 -4.16 -11.35 -2.68
C HIS A 59 -5.38 -11.02 -1.83
N SER A 60 -6.22 -12.01 -1.48
CA SER A 60 -7.42 -11.81 -0.64
C SER A 60 -7.11 -11.07 0.67
N ASP A 61 -5.98 -11.42 1.27
CA ASP A 61 -5.53 -10.88 2.55
C ASP A 61 -4.69 -9.61 2.41
N ALA A 62 -4.61 -8.99 1.22
CA ALA A 62 -3.75 -7.82 1.00
C ALA A 62 -4.15 -6.62 1.87
N PHE A 63 -5.44 -6.45 2.12
CA PHE A 63 -6.01 -5.33 2.88
C PHE A 63 -6.29 -5.64 4.35
N VAL A 64 -5.88 -6.83 4.84
CA VAL A 64 -5.98 -7.16 6.26
C VAL A 64 -5.14 -6.18 7.06
N GLY A 65 -5.77 -5.44 7.97
CA GLY A 65 -5.15 -4.38 8.79
C GLY A 65 -5.57 -2.95 8.41
N ILE A 66 -6.27 -2.78 7.28
CA ILE A 66 -6.95 -1.51 6.96
C ILE A 66 -8.32 -1.56 7.63
N GLU A 67 -8.52 -0.73 8.67
CA GLU A 67 -9.83 -0.56 9.30
C GLU A 67 -10.70 0.33 8.38
N THR A 68 -11.89 -0.14 8.04
CA THR A 68 -12.93 0.63 7.30
C THR A 68 -13.81 1.41 8.25
#